data_AF-A0A9D4APU4-F1
#
_entry.id   AF-A0A9D4APU4-F1
#
_cell.length_a   1.000
_cell.length_b   1.000
_cell.length_c   1.000
_cell.angle_alpha   90.00
_cell.angle_beta   90.00
_cell.angle_gamma   90.00
#
_symmetry.space_group_name_H-M   'P 1'
#
loop_
_entity.id
_entity.type
_entity.pdbx_description
1 polymer ?
#
loop_
_entity_poly.entity_id
_entity_poly.type
_entity_poly.pdbx_seq_one_letter_code
_entity_poly.pdbx_strand_id
1 'polypeptide(L)'
;VGNWLYMIQNNHTESQVISMIVTSRPASLTDPPVIVKAHMNKDTSAFPNPMVIYAEVSQGFSPVLGATVMATVEQETGSAVELRLLDDGS
;
A
#
# COMPACT_ATOMS: atom_id res chain seq x y z
N VAL A 1 7.77 -5.84 -15.03
CA VAL A 1 7.31 -4.94 -13.94
C VAL A 1 7.16 -3.56 -14.52
N GLY A 2 6.02 -2.90 -14.31
CA GLY A 2 5.84 -1.50 -14.72
C GLY A 2 6.10 -0.61 -13.52
N ASN A 3 7.14 0.23 -13.58
CA ASN A 3 7.36 1.26 -12.56
C ASN A 3 6.36 2.40 -12.81
N TRP A 4 5.64 2.80 -11.77
CA TRP A 4 4.74 3.95 -11.81
C TRP A 4 5.32 5.04 -10.92
N LEU A 5 5.53 6.23 -11.48
CA LEU A 5 5.88 7.43 -10.73
C LEU A 5 4.69 8.38 -10.86
N TYR A 6 4.12 8.78 -9.73
CA TYR A 6 3.10 9.82 -9.69
C TYR A 6 3.56 10.93 -8.74
N MET A 7 3.11 12.16 -9.00
CA MET A 7 3.32 13.31 -8.13
C MET A 7 2.01 14.08 -8.08
N ILE A 8 1.54 14.35 -6.86
CA ILE A 8 0.35 15.14 -6.61
C ILE A 8 0.80 16.42 -5.92
N GLN A 9 0.43 17.58 -6.47
CA GLN A 9 0.75 18.88 -5.91
C GLN A 9 -0.53 19.73 -5.83
N ASN A 10 -0.88 20.16 -4.63
CA ASN A 10 -1.92 21.17 -4.41
C ASN A 10 -1.29 22.57 -4.50
N ASN A 11 -1.71 23.38 -5.48
CA ASN A 11 -1.25 24.75 -5.66
C ASN A 11 -2.19 25.80 -5.05
N HIS A 12 -3.23 25.38 -4.34
CA HIS A 12 -4.17 26.26 -3.63
C HIS A 12 -3.79 26.41 -2.17
N THR A 13 -4.29 27.47 -1.54
CA THR A 13 -4.11 27.73 -0.10
C THR A 13 -4.98 26.84 0.79
N GLU A 14 -6.04 26.24 0.23
CA GLU A 14 -7.01 25.41 0.95
C GLU A 14 -6.72 23.91 0.75
N SER A 15 -7.06 23.10 1.77
CA SER A 15 -6.97 21.63 1.68
C SER A 15 -7.92 21.07 0.63
N GLN A 16 -7.44 20.09 -0.14
CA GLN A 16 -8.21 19.42 -1.19
C GLN A 16 -8.22 17.91 -0.96
N VAL A 17 -9.39 17.30 -1.10
CA VAL A 17 -9.53 15.84 -1.11
C VAL A 17 -9.30 15.34 -2.52
N ILE A 18 -8.34 14.44 -2.70
CA ILE A 18 -7.99 13.84 -4.00
C ILE A 18 -8.20 12.34 -3.91
N SER A 19 -8.84 11.76 -4.93
CA SER A 19 -8.97 10.31 -5.09
C SER A 19 -8.15 9.85 -6.29
N MET A 20 -7.22 8.93 -6.07
CA MET A 20 -6.40 8.34 -7.12
C MET A 20 -6.69 6.85 -7.24
N ILE A 21 -6.92 6.39 -8.48
CA ILE A 21 -7.10 4.96 -8.79
C ILE A 21 -6.03 4.57 -9.79
N VAL A 22 -5.19 3.61 -9.42
CA VAL A 22 -4.20 3.00 -10.31
C VAL A 22 -4.66 1.59 -10.64
N THR A 23 -4.89 1.30 -11.92
CA THR A 23 -5.25 -0.05 -12.37
C THR A 23 -4.11 -0.67 -13.17
N SER A 24 -3.85 -1.95 -12.91
CA SER A 24 -2.89 -2.75 -13.68
C SER A 24 -3.55 -4.08 -14.07
N ARG A 25 -2.94 -4.79 -15.01
CA ARG A 25 -3.41 -6.12 -15.45
C ARG A 25 -2.28 -7.14 -15.43
N PRO A 26 -2.57 -8.43 -15.21
CA PRO A 26 -1.59 -9.49 -15.35
C PRO A 26 -0.91 -9.49 -16.73
N ALA A 27 0.38 -9.78 -16.77
CA ALA A 27 1.12 -9.96 -18.02
C ALA A 27 0.80 -11.30 -18.70
N SER A 28 0.40 -12.31 -17.91
CA SER A 28 0.00 -13.64 -18.33
C SER A 28 -1.33 -13.98 -17.65
N LEU A 29 -2.23 -14.66 -18.36
CA LEU A 29 -3.47 -15.19 -17.79
C LEU A 29 -3.26 -16.56 -17.12
N THR A 30 -2.21 -17.28 -17.51
CA THR A 30 -1.88 -18.61 -17.00
C THR A 30 -0.95 -18.56 -15.80
N ASP A 31 -0.16 -17.48 -15.68
CA ASP A 31 0.78 -17.28 -14.56
C ASP A 31 0.28 -16.10 -13.71
N PRO A 32 -0.42 -16.36 -12.60
CA PRO A 32 -0.96 -15.30 -11.77
C PRO A 32 0.18 -14.45 -11.17
N PRO A 33 0.07 -13.11 -11.20
CA PRO A 33 1.04 -12.23 -10.58
C PRO A 33 0.92 -12.32 -9.05
N VAL A 34 1.96 -11.85 -8.35
CA VAL A 34 1.84 -11.51 -6.93
C VAL A 34 0.96 -10.27 -6.81
N ILE A 35 -0.12 -10.38 -6.03
CA ILE A 35 -1.07 -9.31 -5.74
C ILE A 35 -0.92 -8.93 -4.27
N VAL A 36 -0.86 -7.62 -4.01
CA VAL A 36 -0.89 -7.05 -2.66
C VAL A 36 -2.16 -6.24 -2.51
N LYS A 37 -2.94 -6.51 -1.45
CA LYS A 37 -4.03 -5.64 -1.01
C LYS A 37 -3.66 -5.02 0.33
N ALA A 38 -3.67 -3.70 0.42
CA ALA A 38 -3.40 -2.98 1.66
C ALA A 38 -4.72 -2.57 2.34
N HIS A 39 -4.74 -2.67 3.66
CA HIS A 39 -5.88 -2.31 4.49
C HIS A 39 -5.43 -1.49 5.69
N MET A 40 -6.29 -0.55 6.11
CA MET A 40 -6.16 0.18 7.36
C MET A 40 -7.48 0.12 8.11
N ASN A 41 -7.43 0.05 9.44
CA ASN A 41 -8.65 -0.03 10.25
C ASN A 41 -9.37 1.32 10.43
N LYS A 42 -8.69 2.43 10.14
CA LYS A 42 -9.20 3.82 10.19
C LYS A 42 -8.26 4.74 9.41
N ASP A 43 -8.75 5.92 9.06
CA ASP A 43 -8.02 6.87 8.21
C ASP A 43 -6.93 7.65 8.96
N THR A 44 -7.04 7.78 10.28
CA THR A 44 -6.12 8.59 11.09
C THR A 44 -5.54 7.80 12.26
N SER A 45 -4.26 8.05 12.55
CA SER A 45 -3.57 7.52 13.73
C SER A 45 -3.51 8.59 14.82
N ALA A 46 -3.99 8.28 16.03
CA ALA A 46 -4.00 9.22 17.14
C ALA A 46 -3.74 8.51 18.48
N PHE A 47 -2.80 8.97 19.28
CA PHE A 47 -2.57 8.40 20.61
C PHE A 47 -3.82 8.57 21.51
N PRO A 48 -4.21 7.57 22.33
CA PRO A 48 -3.59 6.25 22.55
C PRO A 48 -4.09 5.15 21.60
N ASN A 49 -4.87 5.50 20.58
CA ASN A 49 -5.48 4.58 19.64
C ASN A 49 -4.76 4.64 18.28
N PRO A 50 -3.67 3.90 18.07
CA PRO A 50 -2.96 3.92 16.79
C PRO A 50 -3.82 3.31 15.67
N MET A 51 -3.53 3.72 14.44
CA MET A 51 -3.98 3.01 13.22
C MET A 51 -3.21 1.69 13.09
N VAL A 52 -3.88 0.66 12.57
CA VAL A 52 -3.29 -0.64 12.27
C VAL A 52 -3.38 -0.90 10.76
N ILE A 53 -2.24 -1.29 10.18
CA ILE A 53 -2.08 -1.55 8.76
C ILE A 53 -1.91 -3.06 8.57
N TYR A 54 -2.63 -3.60 7.60
CA TYR A 54 -2.55 -5.01 7.20
C TYR A 54 -2.32 -5.09 5.70
N ALA A 55 -1.68 -6.17 5.26
CA ALA A 55 -1.53 -6.47 3.85
C ALA A 55 -1.87 -7.94 3.59
N GLU A 56 -2.63 -8.21 2.54
CA GLU A 56 -2.85 -9.55 1.99
C GLU A 56 -1.95 -9.70 0.76
N VAL A 57 -1.04 -10.68 0.78
CA VAL A 57 -0.19 -11.01 -0.35
C VAL A 57 -0.60 -12.38 -0.89
N SER A 58 -0.93 -12.46 -2.19
CA SER A 58 -1.42 -13.68 -2.80
C SER A 58 -0.88 -13.87 -4.22
N GLN A 59 -0.78 -15.13 -4.67
CA GLN A 59 -0.37 -15.49 -6.03
C GLN A 59 -1.19 -16.68 -6.56
N GLY A 60 -2.48 -16.46 -6.80
CA GLY A 60 -3.40 -17.54 -7.17
C GLY A 60 -3.42 -18.63 -6.08
N PHE A 61 -3.16 -19.87 -6.47
CA PHE A 61 -3.08 -21.02 -5.54
C PHE A 61 -1.65 -21.34 -5.07
N SER A 62 -0.66 -20.52 -5.43
CA SER A 62 0.72 -20.72 -5.01
C SER A 62 0.98 -20.02 -3.68
N PRO A 63 1.71 -20.66 -2.74
CA PRO A 63 2.13 -19.98 -1.52
C PRO A 63 3.11 -18.85 -1.84
N VAL A 64 3.02 -17.76 -1.10
CA VAL A 64 3.98 -16.65 -1.15
C VAL A 64 4.81 -16.72 0.13
N LEU A 65 6.02 -17.25 0.02
CA LEU A 65 6.91 -17.51 1.16
C LEU A 65 8.06 -16.51 1.20
N GLY A 66 8.45 -16.07 2.40
CA GLY A 66 9.61 -15.20 2.61
C GLY A 66 9.43 -13.81 2.02
N ALA A 67 8.19 -13.34 1.89
CA ALA A 67 7.91 -12.01 1.40
C ALA A 67 8.39 -10.96 2.42
N THR A 68 9.05 -9.92 1.92
CA THR A 68 9.27 -8.70 2.70
C THR A 68 8.23 -7.68 2.30
N VAL A 69 7.29 -7.40 3.20
CA VAL A 69 6.22 -6.45 2.96
C VAL A 69 6.51 -5.14 3.69
N MET A 70 6.56 -4.04 2.93
CA MET A 70 6.77 -2.69 3.43
C MET A 70 5.53 -1.86 3.17
N ALA A 71 5.03 -1.16 4.18
CA ALA A 71 4.03 -0.12 4.05
C ALA A 71 4.72 1.25 4.09
N THR A 72 4.39 2.12 3.13
CA THR A 72 4.79 3.53 3.14
C THR A 72 3.60 4.37 3.58
N VAL A 73 3.74 5.07 4.70
CA VAL A 73 2.71 5.93 5.27
C VAL A 73 3.08 7.38 4.96
N GLU A 74 2.35 7.98 4.04
CA GLU A 74 2.45 9.41 3.73
C GLU A 74 1.55 10.21 4.68
N GLN A 75 2.11 11.25 5.28
CA GLN A 75 1.42 12.13 6.22
C GLN A 75 1.10 13.45 5.53
N GLU A 76 0.06 14.17 5.98
CA GLU A 76 -0.28 15.51 5.48
C GLU A 76 0.91 16.48 5.62
N THR A 77 1.67 16.35 6.70
CA THR A 77 2.91 17.10 6.91
C THR A 77 4.01 16.16 7.40
N GLY A 78 5.26 16.47 7.01
CA GLY A 78 6.44 15.69 7.39
C GLY A 78 6.84 14.63 6.35
N SER A 79 7.76 13.75 6.75
CA SER A 79 8.30 12.71 5.87
C SER A 79 7.43 11.45 5.91
N ALA A 80 7.42 10.72 4.78
CA ALA A 80 6.85 9.40 4.72
C ALA A 80 7.56 8.46 5.71
N VAL A 81 6.81 7.55 6.32
CA VAL A 81 7.31 6.55 7.25
C VAL A 81 7.20 5.18 6.61
N GLU A 82 8.29 4.40 6.64
CA GLU A 82 8.29 3.01 6.19
C GLU A 82 8.11 2.06 7.37
N LEU A 83 7.19 1.11 7.22
CA LEU A 83 6.87 0.10 8.23
C LEU A 83 7.01 -1.28 7.60
N ARG A 84 7.83 -2.15 8.21
CA ARG A 84 7.86 -3.56 7.85
C ARG A 84 6.70 -4.28 8.53
N LEU A 85 5.88 -4.99 7.75
CA LEU A 85 4.85 -5.86 8.32
C LEU A 85 5.48 -7.17 8.81
N LEU A 86 4.89 -7.72 9.88
CA LEU A 86 5.51 -8.80 10.66
C LEU A 86 5.26 -10.20 10.09
N ASP A 87 4.20 -10.38 9.30
CA ASP A 87 3.89 -11.65 8.64
C ASP A 87 4.71 -11.79 7.35
N ASP A 88 5.50 -12.85 7.27
CA ASP A 88 6.35 -13.20 6.13
C ASP A 88 5.88 -14.46 5.37
N GLY A 89 4.69 -14.98 5.72
CA GLY A 89 4.08 -16.15 5.12
C GLY A 89 4.72 -17.49 5.53
N SER A 90 5.37 -17.54 6.70
CA SER A 90 6.03 -18.74 7.24
C SER A 90 5.13 -19.71 8.02
#